data_AF-A0A7M2C866-F1
#
_entry.id   AF-A0A7M2C866-F1
#
_cell.length_a   1.000
_cell.length_b   1.000
_cell.length_c   1.000
_cell.angle_alpha   90.00
_cell.angle_beta   90.00
_cell.angle_gamma   90.00
#
_symmetry.space_group_name_H-M   'P 1'
#
loop_
_entity.id
_entity.type
_entity.pdbx_description
1 polymer ?
#
loop_
_entity_poly.entity_id
_entity_poly.type
_entity_poly.pdbx_seq_one_letter_code
_entity_poly.pdbx_strand_id
1 'polypeptide(L)'
;MNQTTPLLRDKLAWDGKKLVVTSDAVIDKIRRQALSASTSKSMQSCAARWVGERLLRNEVEDPFAPAPIGTSAHSVMEDMFDEDVYERPERTLALAEALTIRDSDVMWPEVPEDDDGVRALTRVNRRRWIEEVKTAYEGLWIIEDPKTIEVYARELQIDGLTINGVPTNGFIDRVRYGVNKRGKEGLIVEDYKTGKVGNTRFGDDHGDQIRIYAAALKEKTGELPVGGTVLYTKFGKSRDIDLSPGAMSKTLKTFELSWKRHNRYMQSREFPTKVSALCGWCPLINACPVAKEEGKTVSEKVADQMHSATHLGIPALRPGASVAAMASTEDTIVAKHGQEVSFFMPDPFSYGIPDEQMAEVERASELAAHMYASGENPIISTDKDHRMSKITEGKVWESYTAEGELNPNSYAAMGVFGTAELAVEALHRGGLPISGTNVTALASTFQHIVVEAQEHWTGSKSAADGANSRMRGALRTVLATLPMPFGEDAAAWDAWVVAAIRRCKSITAVALHLFSEERTESPWEALAGIAPESAPEPAAPAPKAASKTTAKAAPKAEEAVEAPAEAEAPVDAPAPEPRRVIRKAAAKAASPADDIDFVPDDFAVTDDAFVS
;
A
#
# COMPACT_ATOMS: atom_id res chain seq x y z
N MET A 1 -8.82 -14.96 11.33
CA MET A 1 -8.26 -15.12 9.98
C MET A 1 -6.87 -14.51 9.97
N ASN A 2 -5.82 -15.33 9.84
CA ASN A 2 -4.44 -14.85 9.64
C ASN A 2 -4.33 -14.26 8.22
N GLN A 3 -4.46 -12.94 8.09
CA GLN A 3 -4.12 -12.22 6.86
C GLN A 3 -2.83 -11.40 7.09
N THR A 4 -1.68 -12.05 6.99
CA THR A 4 -0.41 -11.38 6.66
C THR A 4 -0.46 -11.04 5.16
N THR A 5 -0.40 -9.82 4.62
CA THR A 5 -0.28 -8.39 5.07
C THR A 5 -0.82 -7.52 3.87
N PRO A 6 -0.88 -6.16 3.88
CA PRO A 6 0.34 -5.42 3.57
C PRO A 6 0.49 -4.07 4.30
N LEU A 7 1.57 -3.98 5.06
CA LEU A 7 2.30 -2.73 5.22
C LEU A 7 2.72 -2.29 3.80
N LEU A 8 2.14 -1.20 3.33
CA LEU A 8 2.46 -0.54 2.06
C LEU A 8 3.57 0.51 2.25
N ARG A 9 4.24 0.51 3.40
CA ARG A 9 5.25 1.50 3.79
C ARG A 9 6.41 1.65 2.80
N ASP A 10 6.78 0.55 2.15
CA ASP A 10 7.88 0.49 1.18
C ASP A 10 7.38 0.65 -0.28
N LYS A 11 6.06 0.73 -0.47
CA LYS A 11 5.39 0.73 -1.78
C LYS A 11 4.73 2.06 -2.12
N LEU A 12 4.26 2.78 -1.12
CA LEU A 12 3.50 4.01 -1.23
C LEU A 12 3.99 5.03 -0.21
N ALA A 13 3.83 6.32 -0.52
CA ALA A 13 3.98 7.42 0.43
C ALA A 13 2.97 8.53 0.14
N TRP A 14 2.68 9.38 1.13
CA TRP A 14 1.87 10.58 0.94
C TRP A 14 2.75 11.81 0.75
N ASP A 15 2.57 12.54 -0.35
CA ASP A 15 3.14 13.86 -0.58
C ASP A 15 2.01 14.90 -0.60
N GLY A 16 1.74 15.49 0.56
CA GLY A 16 0.61 16.41 0.74
C GLY A 16 -0.72 15.80 0.28
N LYS A 17 -1.28 16.33 -0.81
CA LYS A 17 -2.56 15.89 -1.41
C LYS A 17 -2.40 14.85 -2.51
N LYS A 18 -1.23 14.21 -2.63
CA LYS A 18 -0.93 13.18 -3.65
C LYS A 18 -0.46 11.90 -2.98
N LEU A 19 -0.87 10.77 -3.55
CA LEU A 19 -0.28 9.48 -3.26
C LEU A 19 0.89 9.27 -4.20
N VAL A 20 2.06 8.99 -3.65
CA VAL A 20 3.27 8.63 -4.36
C VAL A 20 3.40 7.12 -4.36
N VAL A 21 3.72 6.54 -5.52
CA VAL A 21 4.16 5.14 -5.61
C VAL A 21 5.68 5.09 -5.61
N THR A 22 6.28 4.46 -4.61
CA THR A 22 7.74 4.34 -4.47
C THR A 22 8.29 3.09 -5.15
N SER A 23 7.47 2.05 -5.32
CA SER A 23 7.88 0.75 -5.86
C SER A 23 7.62 0.60 -7.36
N ASP A 24 8.65 0.18 -8.10
CA ASP A 24 8.59 -0.12 -9.54
C ASP A 24 7.61 -1.26 -9.84
N ALA A 25 7.65 -2.33 -9.03
CA ALA A 25 6.71 -3.44 -9.14
C ALA A 25 5.24 -2.99 -9.02
N VAL A 26 4.96 -1.95 -8.23
CA VAL A 26 3.62 -1.37 -8.14
C VAL A 26 3.29 -0.60 -9.42
N ILE A 27 4.21 0.22 -9.94
CA ILE A 27 4.02 0.94 -11.20
C ILE A 27 3.74 -0.04 -12.34
N ASP A 28 4.53 -1.10 -12.46
CA ASP A 28 4.35 -2.11 -13.51
C ASP A 28 3.03 -2.86 -13.37
N LYS A 29 2.62 -3.18 -12.14
CA LYS A 29 1.31 -3.81 -11.87
C LYS A 29 0.13 -2.93 -12.26
N ILE A 30 0.21 -1.61 -12.03
CA ILE A 30 -0.91 -0.70 -12.30
C ILE A 30 -0.86 -0.09 -13.71
N ARG A 31 0.29 -0.12 -14.39
CA ARG A 31 0.47 0.41 -15.74
C ARG A 31 -0.42 -0.32 -16.73
N ARG A 32 -1.25 0.46 -17.42
CA ARG A 32 -2.13 -0.02 -18.48
C ARG A 32 -1.49 0.13 -19.85
N GLN A 33 -1.59 -0.91 -20.67
CA GLN A 33 -1.29 -0.84 -22.11
C GLN A 33 -2.47 -0.30 -22.94
N ALA A 34 -3.69 -0.47 -22.41
CA ALA A 34 -4.93 0.03 -22.99
C ALA A 34 -5.89 0.51 -21.89
N LEU A 35 -6.72 1.49 -22.22
CA LEU A 35 -7.68 2.11 -21.31
C LEU A 35 -9.10 1.62 -21.59
N SER A 36 -9.82 1.19 -20.55
CA SER A 36 -11.26 0.92 -20.64
C SER A 36 -12.07 2.15 -20.24
N ALA A 37 -13.32 2.24 -20.71
CA ALA A 37 -14.24 3.31 -20.32
C ALA A 37 -14.44 3.38 -18.79
N SER A 38 -14.59 2.24 -18.13
CA SER A 38 -14.70 2.13 -16.67
C SER A 38 -13.44 2.59 -15.94
N THR A 39 -12.25 2.22 -16.44
CA THR A 39 -10.97 2.62 -15.84
C THR A 39 -10.74 4.12 -15.96
N SER A 40 -11.06 4.70 -17.13
CA SER A 40 -11.01 6.15 -17.36
C SER A 40 -11.82 6.90 -16.29
N LYS A 41 -13.06 6.46 -16.03
CA LYS A 41 -13.93 7.03 -14.99
C LYS A 41 -13.31 6.89 -13.59
N SER A 42 -12.88 5.69 -13.21
CA SER A 42 -12.32 5.46 -11.87
C SER A 42 -11.14 6.37 -11.57
N MET A 43 -10.23 6.56 -12.52
CA MET A 43 -9.11 7.48 -12.36
C MET A 43 -9.51 8.95 -12.25
N GLN A 44 -10.54 9.38 -12.99
CA GLN A 44 -11.04 10.76 -12.90
C GLN A 44 -11.74 11.07 -11.57
N SER A 45 -12.31 10.05 -10.92
CA SER A 45 -12.95 10.18 -9.61
C SER A 45 -11.94 10.47 -8.50
N CYS A 46 -10.86 9.69 -8.40
CA CYS A 46 -9.71 9.90 -7.54
C CYS A 46 -8.59 8.93 -7.97
N ALA A 47 -7.44 9.46 -8.38
CA ALA A 47 -6.32 8.65 -8.88
C ALA A 47 -5.67 7.83 -7.75
N ALA A 48 -5.52 8.41 -6.55
CA ALA A 48 -5.01 7.70 -5.38
C ALA A 48 -5.90 6.51 -4.97
N ARG A 49 -7.23 6.69 -5.00
CA ARG A 49 -8.19 5.61 -4.73
C ARG A 49 -8.01 4.47 -5.73
N TRP A 50 -7.87 4.80 -7.01
CA TRP A 50 -7.67 3.80 -8.06
C TRP A 50 -6.41 2.95 -7.83
N VAL A 51 -5.30 3.54 -7.36
CA VAL A 51 -4.10 2.78 -6.96
C VAL A 51 -4.41 1.84 -5.79
N GLY A 52 -5.06 2.35 -4.74
CA GLY A 52 -5.46 1.55 -3.58
C GLY A 52 -6.33 0.35 -3.96
N GLU A 53 -7.35 0.56 -4.80
CA GLU A 53 -8.25 -0.50 -5.28
C GLU A 53 -7.53 -1.58 -6.10
N ARG A 54 -6.41 -1.24 -6.76
CA ARG A 54 -5.61 -2.20 -7.53
C ARG A 54 -4.63 -2.99 -6.67
N LEU A 55 -4.19 -2.43 -5.56
CA LEU A 55 -3.22 -3.06 -4.66
C LEU A 55 -3.89 -3.88 -3.57
N LEU A 56 -4.98 -3.38 -3.02
CA LEU A 56 -5.72 -3.93 -1.89
C LEU A 56 -6.98 -4.66 -2.35
N ARG A 57 -7.01 -5.11 -3.61
CA ARG A 57 -8.14 -5.91 -4.10
C ARG A 57 -8.17 -7.22 -3.31
N ASN A 58 -9.20 -7.41 -2.50
CA ASN A 58 -9.40 -8.68 -1.79
C ASN A 58 -9.50 -9.83 -2.79
N GLU A 59 -8.81 -10.93 -2.49
CA GLU A 59 -8.91 -12.17 -3.27
C GLU A 59 -10.25 -12.89 -3.04
N VAL A 60 -10.86 -12.68 -1.86
CA VAL A 60 -12.19 -13.18 -1.52
C VAL A 60 -13.17 -12.01 -1.62
N GLU A 61 -13.90 -11.93 -2.72
CA GLU A 61 -15.00 -10.97 -2.86
C GLU A 61 -16.23 -11.50 -2.11
N ASP A 62 -16.90 -10.62 -1.35
CA ASP A 62 -18.18 -10.95 -0.71
C ASP A 62 -19.22 -11.27 -1.81
N PRO A 63 -19.79 -12.49 -1.85
CA PRO A 63 -20.72 -12.90 -2.90
C PRO A 63 -21.99 -12.05 -2.96
N PHE A 64 -22.35 -11.36 -1.87
CA PHE A 64 -23.52 -10.48 -1.78
C PHE A 64 -23.18 -9.00 -2.05
N ALA A 65 -21.91 -8.68 -2.33
CA ALA A 65 -21.54 -7.33 -2.69
C ALA A 65 -22.16 -6.93 -4.05
N PRO A 66 -22.40 -5.62 -4.30
CA PRO A 66 -23.05 -5.16 -5.53
C PRO A 66 -22.35 -5.56 -6.83
N ALA A 67 -21.03 -5.71 -6.82
CA ALA A 67 -20.25 -6.07 -8.01
C ALA A 67 -20.38 -7.57 -8.38
N PRO A 68 -20.18 -8.54 -7.45
CA PRO A 68 -20.49 -9.95 -7.70
C PRO A 68 -21.93 -10.22 -8.13
N ILE A 69 -22.92 -9.63 -7.45
CA ILE A 69 -24.34 -9.78 -7.85
C ILE A 69 -24.57 -9.22 -9.26
N GLY A 70 -24.02 -8.04 -9.56
CA GLY A 70 -24.11 -7.45 -10.89
C GLY A 70 -23.45 -8.31 -11.98
N THR A 71 -22.27 -8.87 -11.70
CA THR A 71 -21.54 -9.75 -12.63
C THR A 71 -22.34 -11.01 -12.92
N SER A 72 -22.93 -11.62 -11.90
CA SER A 72 -23.76 -12.82 -12.05
C SER A 72 -25.03 -12.51 -12.86
N ALA A 73 -25.67 -11.37 -12.61
CA ALA A 73 -26.80 -10.92 -13.40
C ALA A 73 -26.44 -10.65 -14.87
N HIS A 74 -25.25 -10.10 -15.15
CA HIS A 74 -24.75 -9.95 -16.51
C HIS A 74 -24.53 -11.31 -17.16
N SER A 75 -23.93 -12.29 -16.47
CA SER A 75 -23.72 -13.65 -16.97
C SER A 75 -25.04 -14.35 -17.32
N VAL A 76 -26.07 -14.21 -16.49
CA VAL A 76 -27.39 -14.79 -16.76
C VAL A 76 -28.03 -14.14 -18.00
N MET A 77 -28.00 -12.80 -18.08
CA MET A 77 -28.49 -12.08 -19.25
C MET A 77 -27.63 -12.32 -20.48
N GLU A 78 -26.34 -12.59 -20.32
CA GLU A 78 -25.49 -13.14 -21.35
C GLU A 78 -26.11 -14.49 -21.73
N ASP A 79 -25.88 -15.60 -21.08
CA ASP A 79 -26.37 -16.92 -21.52
C ASP A 79 -27.82 -16.96 -22.07
N MET A 80 -28.76 -16.20 -21.48
CA MET A 80 -30.12 -16.06 -22.01
C MET A 80 -30.23 -15.58 -23.48
N PHE A 81 -29.44 -14.60 -23.96
CA PHE A 81 -29.47 -14.28 -25.40
C PHE A 81 -28.43 -15.06 -26.24
N ASP A 82 -27.79 -16.10 -25.68
CA ASP A 82 -26.78 -16.91 -26.39
C ASP A 82 -27.43 -18.01 -27.23
N GLU A 83 -28.69 -18.33 -26.91
CA GLU A 83 -29.49 -19.31 -27.62
C GLU A 83 -29.59 -19.00 -29.11
N ASP A 84 -29.43 -20.07 -29.91
CA ASP A 84 -29.42 -20.03 -31.36
C ASP A 84 -30.71 -19.37 -31.87
N VAL A 85 -30.56 -18.58 -32.94
CA VAL A 85 -31.56 -17.66 -33.47
C VAL A 85 -32.87 -18.36 -33.90
N TYR A 86 -32.82 -19.67 -34.05
CA TYR A 86 -33.91 -20.51 -34.54
C TYR A 86 -34.64 -21.28 -33.42
N GLU A 87 -34.16 -21.23 -32.18
CA GLU A 87 -34.77 -21.84 -30.98
C GLU A 87 -35.12 -20.75 -29.93
N ARG A 88 -35.67 -19.61 -30.38
CA ARG A 88 -35.95 -18.42 -29.55
C ARG A 88 -37.21 -18.39 -28.64
N PRO A 89 -38.09 -19.42 -28.50
CA PRO A 89 -39.27 -19.26 -27.65
C PRO A 89 -38.94 -19.13 -26.15
N GLU A 90 -37.70 -19.40 -25.73
CA GLU A 90 -37.32 -19.63 -24.34
C GLU A 90 -36.71 -18.44 -23.57
N ARG A 91 -36.44 -17.27 -24.21
CA ARG A 91 -35.96 -16.02 -23.56
C ARG A 91 -36.97 -15.40 -22.57
N THR A 92 -37.26 -16.16 -21.53
CA THR A 92 -38.31 -15.98 -20.54
C THR A 92 -37.67 -15.77 -19.18
N LEU A 93 -38.45 -15.22 -18.25
CA LEU A 93 -37.98 -15.09 -16.86
C LEU A 93 -37.65 -16.46 -16.26
N ALA A 94 -38.39 -17.51 -16.63
CA ALA A 94 -38.16 -18.88 -16.18
C ALA A 94 -36.80 -19.44 -16.63
N LEU A 95 -36.38 -19.18 -17.87
CA LEU A 95 -35.05 -19.54 -18.36
C LEU A 95 -33.95 -18.81 -17.56
N ALA A 96 -34.09 -17.49 -17.37
CA ALA A 96 -33.11 -16.73 -16.59
C ALA A 96 -33.02 -17.21 -15.13
N GLU A 97 -34.15 -17.61 -14.52
CA GLU A 97 -34.16 -18.27 -13.21
C GLU A 97 -33.43 -19.62 -13.24
N ALA A 98 -33.65 -20.45 -14.26
CA ALA A 98 -32.95 -21.72 -14.42
C ALA A 98 -31.42 -21.53 -14.58
N LEU A 99 -30.99 -20.53 -15.36
CA LEU A 99 -29.58 -20.16 -15.50
C LEU A 99 -28.99 -19.66 -14.17
N THR A 100 -29.76 -18.88 -13.41
CA THR A 100 -29.34 -18.42 -12.07
C THR A 100 -29.18 -19.60 -11.11
N ILE A 101 -30.07 -20.60 -11.17
CA ILE A 101 -29.96 -21.83 -10.39
C ILE A 101 -28.69 -22.59 -10.76
N ARG A 102 -28.42 -22.78 -12.06
CA ARG A 102 -27.18 -23.41 -12.56
C ARG A 102 -25.93 -22.69 -12.04
N ASP A 103 -25.90 -21.37 -12.11
CA ASP A 103 -24.74 -20.58 -11.65
C ASP A 103 -24.57 -20.66 -10.13
N SER A 104 -25.69 -20.78 -9.39
CA SER A 104 -25.66 -20.95 -7.95
C SER A 104 -25.05 -22.29 -7.50
N ASP A 105 -25.08 -23.34 -8.32
CA ASP A 105 -24.41 -24.62 -8.03
C ASP A 105 -22.90 -24.51 -8.09
N VAL A 106 -22.39 -23.64 -8.96
CA VAL A 106 -20.95 -23.33 -9.06
C VAL A 106 -20.53 -22.40 -7.92
N MET A 107 -21.36 -21.40 -7.61
CA MET A 107 -21.04 -20.40 -6.58
C MET A 107 -21.17 -20.97 -5.15
N TRP A 108 -22.10 -21.88 -4.95
CA TRP A 108 -22.42 -22.50 -3.67
C TRP A 108 -22.41 -24.03 -3.81
N PRO A 109 -21.24 -24.64 -4.08
CA PRO A 109 -21.15 -26.09 -4.26
C PRO A 109 -21.57 -26.81 -2.99
N GLU A 110 -22.11 -28.02 -3.14
CA GLU A 110 -22.42 -28.86 -2.00
C GLU A 110 -21.13 -29.17 -1.22
N VAL A 111 -21.12 -28.84 0.07
CA VAL A 111 -19.97 -29.05 0.93
C VAL A 111 -20.04 -30.47 1.51
N PRO A 112 -19.01 -31.32 1.35
CA PRO A 112 -18.97 -32.67 1.91
C PRO A 112 -18.86 -32.76 3.45
N GLU A 113 -19.14 -31.69 4.19
CA GLU A 113 -18.87 -31.62 5.63
C GLU A 113 -19.95 -32.29 6.49
N ASP A 114 -19.51 -32.97 7.55
CA ASP A 114 -20.32 -33.68 8.56
C ASP A 114 -21.15 -32.74 9.47
N ASP A 115 -21.03 -31.42 9.33
CA ASP A 115 -21.73 -30.42 10.14
C ASP A 115 -23.07 -29.98 9.50
N ASP A 116 -24.18 -30.38 10.12
CA ASP A 116 -25.53 -30.04 9.68
C ASP A 116 -25.80 -28.53 9.63
N GLY A 117 -25.17 -27.75 10.52
CA GLY A 117 -25.31 -26.30 10.61
C GLY A 117 -24.66 -25.58 9.44
N VAL A 118 -23.45 -26.01 9.03
CA VAL A 118 -22.77 -25.48 7.84
C VAL A 118 -23.58 -25.76 6.59
N ARG A 119 -24.09 -27.00 6.42
CA ARG A 119 -24.94 -27.34 5.26
C ARG A 119 -26.23 -26.52 5.23
N ALA A 120 -26.86 -26.28 6.39
CA ALA A 120 -28.04 -25.43 6.48
C ALA A 120 -27.75 -23.99 6.08
N LEU A 121 -26.65 -23.40 6.56
CA LEU A 121 -26.25 -22.03 6.24
C LEU A 121 -25.92 -21.86 4.76
N THR A 122 -25.18 -22.81 4.15
CA THR A 122 -24.89 -22.79 2.71
C THR A 122 -26.16 -22.81 1.88
N ARG A 123 -27.15 -23.64 2.23
CA ARG A 123 -28.45 -23.66 1.55
C ARG A 123 -29.22 -22.35 1.67
N VAL A 124 -29.22 -21.73 2.85
CA VAL A 124 -29.88 -20.43 3.08
C VAL A 124 -29.19 -19.33 2.25
N ASN A 125 -27.86 -19.29 2.27
CA ASN A 125 -27.08 -18.32 1.51
C ASN A 125 -27.24 -18.50 -0.01
N ARG A 126 -27.26 -19.74 -0.51
CA ARG A 126 -27.53 -20.05 -1.93
C ARG A 126 -28.88 -19.51 -2.36
N ARG A 127 -29.96 -19.77 -1.59
CA ARG A 127 -31.31 -19.25 -1.89
C ARG A 127 -31.36 -17.73 -1.90
N ARG A 128 -30.75 -17.10 -0.89
CA ARG A 128 -30.66 -15.64 -0.81
C ARG A 128 -29.92 -15.06 -2.01
N TRP A 129 -28.81 -15.68 -2.41
CA TRP A 129 -28.01 -15.23 -3.54
C TRP A 129 -28.80 -15.31 -4.86
N ILE A 130 -29.52 -16.41 -5.09
CA ILE A 130 -30.40 -16.57 -6.27
C ILE A 130 -31.40 -15.41 -6.34
N GLU A 131 -32.06 -15.08 -5.23
CA GLU A 131 -33.05 -14.00 -5.18
C GLU A 131 -32.43 -12.62 -5.45
N GLU A 132 -31.25 -12.35 -4.89
CA GLU A 132 -30.53 -11.09 -5.11
C GLU A 132 -30.07 -10.92 -6.57
N VAL A 133 -29.63 -12.00 -7.22
CA VAL A 133 -29.27 -12.01 -8.65
C VAL A 133 -30.51 -11.84 -9.52
N LYS A 134 -31.61 -12.56 -9.23
CA LYS A 134 -32.89 -12.42 -9.93
C LYS A 134 -33.39 -10.97 -9.90
N THR A 135 -33.44 -10.37 -8.72
CA THR A 135 -33.83 -8.96 -8.53
C THR A 135 -32.99 -8.00 -9.38
N ALA A 136 -31.73 -8.35 -9.66
CA ALA A 136 -30.83 -7.50 -10.41
C ALA A 136 -31.11 -7.48 -11.93
N TYR A 137 -31.73 -8.52 -12.50
CA TYR A 137 -32.03 -8.59 -13.93
C TYR A 137 -33.54 -8.55 -14.28
N GLU A 138 -34.45 -8.95 -13.38
CA GLU A 138 -35.86 -9.21 -13.72
C GLU A 138 -36.60 -7.99 -14.31
N GLY A 139 -36.21 -6.77 -13.95
CA GLY A 139 -36.81 -5.56 -14.52
C GLY A 139 -36.47 -5.35 -16.00
N LEU A 140 -35.61 -6.18 -16.61
CA LEU A 140 -35.42 -6.21 -18.06
C LEU A 140 -36.75 -6.42 -18.81
N TRP A 141 -37.63 -7.30 -18.32
CA TRP A 141 -38.95 -7.56 -18.93
C TRP A 141 -39.94 -6.39 -18.80
N ILE A 142 -39.64 -5.40 -17.94
CA ILE A 142 -40.38 -4.13 -17.89
C ILE A 142 -39.91 -3.18 -19.00
N ILE A 143 -38.62 -3.27 -19.35
CA ILE A 143 -37.97 -2.38 -20.32
C ILE A 143 -38.29 -2.81 -21.75
N GLU A 144 -38.26 -4.11 -22.02
CA GLU A 144 -38.39 -4.69 -23.35
C GLU A 144 -38.96 -6.12 -23.28
N ASP A 145 -39.36 -6.66 -24.44
CA ASP A 145 -39.61 -8.09 -24.59
C ASP A 145 -38.35 -8.76 -25.19
N PRO A 146 -37.56 -9.50 -24.39
CA PRO A 146 -36.32 -10.14 -24.85
C PRO A 146 -36.48 -11.07 -26.07
N LYS A 147 -37.69 -11.61 -26.29
CA LYS A 147 -37.99 -12.49 -27.44
C LYS A 147 -37.98 -11.73 -28.76
N THR A 148 -38.28 -10.43 -28.73
CA THR A 148 -38.34 -9.57 -29.91
C THR A 148 -36.99 -8.96 -30.29
N ILE A 149 -36.00 -9.07 -29.40
CA ILE A 149 -34.70 -8.43 -29.59
C ILE A 149 -33.83 -9.24 -30.55
N GLU A 150 -33.50 -8.63 -31.68
CA GLU A 150 -32.55 -9.16 -32.64
C GLU A 150 -31.11 -8.77 -32.23
N VAL A 151 -30.40 -9.73 -31.63
CA VAL A 151 -29.03 -9.52 -31.15
C VAL A 151 -28.05 -9.63 -32.31
N TYR A 152 -27.20 -8.61 -32.47
CA TYR A 152 -26.06 -8.64 -33.38
C TYR A 152 -24.85 -9.29 -32.72
N ALA A 153 -24.54 -8.87 -31.50
CA ALA A 153 -23.44 -9.39 -30.70
C ALA A 153 -23.68 -9.13 -29.21
N ARG A 154 -22.90 -9.82 -28.39
CA ARG A 154 -23.01 -9.89 -26.93
C ARG A 154 -21.62 -10.08 -26.39
N GLU A 155 -21.32 -9.44 -25.27
CA GLU A 155 -19.95 -9.39 -24.73
C GLU A 155 -18.93 -9.06 -25.84
N LEU A 156 -19.28 -8.09 -26.70
CA LEU A 156 -18.50 -7.81 -27.90
C LEU A 156 -17.16 -7.20 -27.50
N GLN A 157 -16.11 -8.00 -27.62
CA GLN A 157 -14.74 -7.61 -27.30
C GLN A 157 -14.25 -6.49 -28.24
N ILE A 158 -13.66 -5.45 -27.64
CA ILE A 158 -13.11 -4.26 -28.31
C ILE A 158 -11.61 -4.07 -28.05
N ASP A 159 -10.91 -5.15 -27.69
CA ASP A 159 -9.48 -5.14 -27.41
C ASP A 159 -8.65 -4.85 -28.66
N GLY A 160 -7.60 -4.06 -28.49
CA GLY A 160 -6.66 -3.71 -29.56
C GLY A 160 -7.14 -2.58 -30.49
N LEU A 161 -8.35 -2.07 -30.30
CA LEU A 161 -8.85 -0.92 -31.05
C LEU A 161 -8.22 0.38 -30.54
N THR A 162 -8.02 1.35 -31.45
CA THR A 162 -7.54 2.68 -31.09
C THR A 162 -8.64 3.71 -31.32
N ILE A 163 -9.16 4.27 -30.23
CA ILE A 163 -10.28 5.22 -30.28
C ILE A 163 -9.75 6.62 -29.97
N ASN A 164 -9.80 7.52 -30.95
CA ASN A 164 -9.30 8.90 -30.80
C ASN A 164 -7.85 8.95 -30.22
N GLY A 165 -6.98 8.06 -30.73
CA GLY A 165 -5.58 7.94 -30.27
C GLY A 165 -5.39 7.21 -28.94
N VAL A 166 -6.43 6.60 -28.37
CA VAL A 166 -6.36 5.82 -27.13
C VAL A 166 -6.43 4.33 -27.44
N PRO A 167 -5.38 3.54 -27.12
CA PRO A 167 -5.48 2.08 -27.13
C PRO A 167 -6.57 1.66 -26.14
N THR A 168 -7.58 0.95 -26.62
CA THR A 168 -8.80 0.66 -25.88
C THR A 168 -8.96 -0.85 -25.67
N ASN A 169 -9.53 -1.21 -24.52
CA ASN A 169 -9.93 -2.57 -24.20
C ASN A 169 -11.26 -2.61 -23.45
N GLY A 170 -11.92 -3.76 -23.48
CA GLY A 170 -13.17 -4.01 -22.80
C GLY A 170 -14.21 -4.74 -23.66
N PHE A 171 -15.44 -4.69 -23.19
CA PHE A 171 -16.56 -5.44 -23.74
C PHE A 171 -17.81 -4.56 -23.78
N ILE A 172 -18.58 -4.71 -24.85
CA ILE A 172 -19.91 -4.13 -24.99
C ILE A 172 -20.92 -5.23 -24.63
N ASP A 173 -21.73 -5.02 -23.58
CA ASP A 173 -22.64 -6.05 -23.06
C ASP A 173 -23.55 -6.62 -24.16
N ARG A 174 -24.21 -5.74 -24.94
CA ARG A 174 -25.05 -6.14 -26.06
C ARG A 174 -25.02 -5.12 -27.20
N VAL A 175 -25.02 -5.60 -28.42
CA VAL A 175 -25.32 -4.83 -29.63
C VAL A 175 -26.50 -5.51 -30.31
N ARG A 176 -27.54 -4.74 -30.64
CA ARG A 176 -28.73 -5.25 -31.32
C ARG A 176 -28.98 -4.51 -32.62
N TYR A 177 -29.74 -5.14 -33.51
CA TYR A 177 -30.43 -4.44 -34.60
C TYR A 177 -31.73 -3.83 -34.06
N GLY A 178 -32.08 -2.65 -34.54
CA GLY A 178 -33.36 -2.04 -34.21
C GLY A 178 -33.53 -0.63 -34.74
N VAL A 179 -34.65 -0.03 -34.35
CA VAL A 179 -35.02 1.33 -34.75
C VAL A 179 -34.86 2.27 -33.56
N ASN A 180 -34.09 3.34 -33.73
CA ASN A 180 -33.93 4.35 -32.68
C ASN A 180 -35.19 5.24 -32.54
N LYS A 181 -35.26 6.08 -31.50
CA LYS A 181 -36.38 7.02 -31.29
C LYS A 181 -36.63 8.02 -32.42
N ARG A 182 -35.69 8.16 -33.35
CA ARG A 182 -35.79 9.03 -34.55
C ARG A 182 -36.21 8.27 -35.81
N GLY A 183 -36.59 7.00 -35.68
CA GLY A 183 -37.03 6.16 -36.80
C GLY A 183 -35.91 5.65 -37.70
N LYS A 184 -34.64 5.76 -37.29
CA LYS A 184 -33.51 5.21 -38.07
C LYS A 184 -33.22 3.79 -37.63
N GLU A 185 -33.15 2.89 -38.60
CA GLU A 185 -32.82 1.48 -38.44
C GLU A 185 -31.32 1.24 -38.54
N GLY A 186 -30.79 0.35 -37.70
CA GLY A 186 -29.39 -0.06 -37.71
C GLY A 186 -28.93 -0.63 -36.36
N LEU A 187 -27.62 -0.61 -36.12
CA LEU A 187 -27.03 -1.10 -34.87
C LEU A 187 -27.29 -0.14 -33.70
N ILE A 188 -27.64 -0.70 -32.54
CA ILE A 188 -27.79 0.02 -31.27
C ILE A 188 -26.90 -0.64 -30.22
N VAL A 189 -26.05 0.17 -29.60
CA VAL A 189 -25.12 -0.26 -28.54
C VAL A 189 -25.80 -0.18 -27.17
N GLU A 190 -25.67 -1.23 -26.37
CA GLU A 190 -26.32 -1.34 -25.07
C GLU A 190 -25.37 -1.77 -23.96
N ASP A 191 -25.67 -1.29 -22.75
CA ASP A 191 -24.95 -1.60 -21.53
C ASP A 191 -25.96 -1.77 -20.39
N TYR A 192 -25.86 -2.88 -19.67
CA TYR A 192 -26.69 -3.22 -18.53
C TYR A 192 -26.12 -2.60 -17.26
N LYS A 193 -27.01 -2.09 -16.40
CA LYS A 193 -26.65 -1.50 -15.12
C LYS A 193 -27.63 -1.96 -14.03
N THR A 194 -27.12 -2.70 -13.05
CA THR A 194 -27.90 -3.15 -11.89
C THR A 194 -27.99 -2.10 -10.77
N GLY A 195 -27.20 -1.02 -10.87
CA GLY A 195 -27.18 0.11 -9.94
C GLY A 195 -28.23 1.18 -10.23
N LYS A 196 -28.41 2.13 -9.29
CA LYS A 196 -29.35 3.24 -9.44
C LYS A 196 -28.99 4.13 -10.64
N VAL A 197 -30.02 4.75 -11.23
CA VAL A 197 -29.84 5.82 -12.21
C VAL A 197 -29.13 7.00 -11.55
N GLY A 198 -27.91 7.30 -11.99
CA GLY A 198 -27.15 8.45 -11.51
C GLY A 198 -27.76 9.78 -11.96
N ASN A 199 -27.52 10.84 -11.20
CA ASN A 199 -27.91 12.20 -11.60
C ASN A 199 -26.97 12.70 -12.71
N THR A 200 -27.52 12.95 -13.89
CA THR A 200 -26.75 13.38 -15.08
C THR A 200 -26.37 14.87 -15.08
N ARG A 201 -26.85 15.66 -14.12
CA ARG A 201 -26.61 17.12 -14.04
C ARG A 201 -25.12 17.47 -13.87
N PHE A 202 -24.34 16.58 -13.24
CA PHE A 202 -22.93 16.83 -12.91
C PHE A 202 -21.95 16.00 -13.75
N GLY A 203 -22.45 15.24 -14.72
CA GLY A 203 -21.68 14.29 -15.53
C GLY A 203 -22.54 13.11 -15.95
N ASP A 204 -22.29 12.57 -17.15
CA ASP A 204 -23.06 11.45 -17.71
C ASP A 204 -22.14 10.25 -17.98
N ASP A 205 -21.63 9.65 -16.91
CA ASP A 205 -20.66 8.56 -16.98
C ASP A 205 -21.14 7.36 -17.81
N HIS A 206 -22.41 6.97 -17.66
CA HIS A 206 -22.95 5.83 -18.42
C HIS A 206 -23.14 6.22 -19.90
N GLY A 207 -23.53 7.46 -20.18
CA GLY A 207 -23.59 7.94 -21.55
C GLY A 207 -22.21 8.06 -22.20
N ASP A 208 -21.20 8.48 -21.44
CA ASP A 208 -19.82 8.54 -21.91
C ASP A 208 -19.27 7.15 -22.22
N GLN A 209 -19.60 6.14 -21.40
CA GLN A 209 -19.29 4.74 -21.68
C GLN A 209 -19.93 4.27 -23.00
N ILE A 210 -21.23 4.50 -23.20
CA ILE A 210 -21.94 4.16 -24.45
C ILE A 210 -21.34 4.87 -25.67
N ARG A 211 -20.94 6.14 -25.56
CA ARG A 211 -20.30 6.88 -26.66
C ARG A 211 -18.92 6.32 -27.02
N ILE A 212 -18.14 5.88 -26.04
CA ILE A 212 -16.87 5.18 -26.29
C ILE A 212 -17.15 3.85 -27.01
N TYR A 213 -18.16 3.10 -26.58
CA TYR A 213 -18.57 1.86 -27.23
C TYR A 213 -19.11 2.07 -28.65
N ALA A 214 -19.86 3.14 -28.89
CA ALA A 214 -20.30 3.52 -30.23
C ALA A 214 -19.12 3.84 -31.16
N ALA A 215 -18.08 4.52 -30.64
CA ALA A 215 -16.86 4.77 -31.40
C ALA A 215 -16.05 3.48 -31.65
N ALA A 216 -16.01 2.57 -30.67
CA ALA A 216 -15.37 1.26 -30.81
C ALA A 216 -16.06 0.41 -31.88
N LEU A 217 -17.40 0.39 -31.86
CA LEU A 217 -18.19 -0.32 -32.86
C LEU A 217 -17.97 0.26 -34.26
N LYS A 218 -17.94 1.59 -34.39
CA LYS A 218 -17.60 2.26 -35.65
C LYS A 218 -16.22 1.87 -36.17
N GLU A 219 -15.21 1.80 -35.31
CA GLU A 219 -13.87 1.36 -35.72
C GLU A 219 -13.88 -0.09 -36.22
N LYS A 220 -14.72 -0.94 -35.60
CA LYS A 220 -14.84 -2.37 -35.94
C LYS A 220 -15.67 -2.64 -37.20
N THR A 221 -16.74 -1.87 -37.44
CA THR A 221 -17.71 -2.12 -38.53
C THR A 221 -17.63 -1.10 -39.67
N GLY A 222 -16.94 0.03 -39.48
CA GLY A 222 -16.92 1.17 -40.39
C GLY A 222 -18.09 2.14 -40.23
N GLU A 223 -19.15 1.76 -39.53
CA GLU A 223 -20.38 2.53 -39.41
C GLU A 223 -20.71 2.91 -37.97
N LEU A 224 -21.11 4.17 -37.74
CA LEU A 224 -21.55 4.60 -36.42
C LEU A 224 -22.93 4.00 -36.13
N PRO A 225 -23.15 3.38 -34.94
CA PRO A 225 -24.48 2.89 -34.58
C PRO A 225 -25.52 4.01 -34.59
N VAL A 226 -26.75 3.66 -34.94
CA VAL A 226 -27.86 4.61 -35.04
C VAL A 226 -28.34 5.06 -33.66
N GLY A 227 -28.02 4.32 -32.60
CA GLY A 227 -28.38 4.65 -31.22
C GLY A 227 -27.45 4.01 -30.19
N GLY A 228 -27.62 4.46 -28.96
CA GLY A 228 -27.02 3.81 -27.80
C GLY A 228 -27.94 3.95 -26.60
N THR A 229 -28.07 2.90 -25.79
CA THR A 229 -29.05 2.83 -24.69
C THR A 229 -28.40 2.21 -23.45
N VAL A 230 -28.69 2.78 -22.29
CA VAL A 230 -28.33 2.18 -20.99
C VAL A 230 -29.58 1.55 -20.39
N LEU A 231 -29.48 0.29 -19.98
CA LEU A 231 -30.59 -0.50 -19.43
C LEU A 231 -30.37 -0.69 -17.92
N TYR A 232 -31.18 -0.01 -17.12
CA TYR A 232 -31.15 -0.11 -15.65
C TYR A 232 -32.07 -1.25 -15.20
N THR A 233 -31.60 -2.48 -15.37
CA THR A 233 -32.38 -3.73 -15.27
C THR A 233 -33.07 -3.88 -13.93
N LYS A 234 -32.36 -3.68 -12.81
CA LYS A 234 -32.94 -3.72 -11.45
C LYS A 234 -34.09 -2.73 -11.22
N PHE A 235 -34.15 -1.64 -11.99
CA PHE A 235 -35.12 -0.56 -11.80
C PHE A 235 -36.17 -0.49 -12.91
N GLY A 236 -36.13 -1.39 -13.89
CA GLY A 236 -37.06 -1.40 -15.02
C GLY A 236 -37.04 -0.10 -15.83
N LYS A 237 -35.86 0.51 -16.00
CA LYS A 237 -35.72 1.80 -16.71
C LYS A 237 -34.67 1.71 -17.81
N SER A 238 -34.92 2.38 -18.93
CA SER A 238 -33.93 2.59 -19.98
C SER A 238 -33.67 4.07 -20.22
N ARG A 239 -32.50 4.38 -20.78
CA ARG A 239 -32.14 5.75 -21.18
C ARG A 239 -31.34 5.73 -22.48
N ASP A 240 -31.84 6.44 -23.48
CA ASP A 240 -31.09 6.65 -24.71
C ASP A 240 -30.03 7.73 -24.54
N ILE A 241 -28.91 7.50 -25.19
CA ILE A 241 -27.72 8.33 -25.10
C ILE A 241 -27.58 9.15 -26.38
N ASP A 242 -27.33 10.44 -26.20
CA ASP A 242 -27.05 11.32 -27.32
C ASP A 242 -25.71 10.97 -27.97
N LEU A 243 -25.77 10.48 -29.22
CA LEU A 243 -24.63 10.19 -30.09
C LEU A 243 -24.39 11.32 -31.12
N SER A 244 -24.87 12.55 -30.86
CA SER A 244 -24.56 13.70 -31.70
C SER A 244 -23.05 13.91 -31.86
N PRO A 245 -22.57 14.46 -32.99
CA PRO A 245 -21.14 14.70 -33.20
C PRO A 245 -20.49 15.53 -32.08
N GLY A 246 -21.21 16.50 -31.52
CA GLY A 246 -20.74 17.32 -30.40
C GLY A 246 -20.57 16.53 -29.10
N ALA A 247 -21.57 15.71 -28.74
CA ALA A 247 -21.50 14.86 -27.55
C ALA A 247 -20.38 13.81 -27.68
N MET A 248 -20.30 13.14 -28.83
CA MET A 248 -19.22 12.19 -29.16
C MET A 248 -17.84 12.85 -29.04
N SER A 249 -17.63 14.01 -29.69
CA SER A 249 -16.35 14.72 -29.66
C SER A 249 -15.92 15.08 -28.23
N LYS A 250 -16.85 15.57 -27.40
CA LYS A 250 -16.57 15.90 -26.00
C LYS A 250 -16.13 14.68 -25.18
N THR A 251 -16.84 13.56 -25.33
CA THR A 251 -16.51 12.31 -24.63
C THR A 251 -15.17 11.76 -25.10
N LEU A 252 -14.94 11.67 -26.41
CA LEU A 252 -13.69 11.13 -26.97
C LEU A 252 -12.47 11.97 -26.60
N LYS A 253 -12.61 13.30 -26.58
CA LYS A 253 -11.55 14.20 -26.09
C LYS A 253 -11.28 14.00 -24.59
N THR A 254 -12.33 13.79 -23.80
CA THR A 254 -12.19 13.50 -22.36
C THR A 254 -11.49 12.16 -22.12
N PHE A 255 -11.79 11.16 -22.95
CA PHE A 255 -11.15 9.85 -22.91
C PHE A 255 -9.66 9.92 -23.30
N GLU A 256 -9.32 10.66 -24.35
CA GLU A 256 -7.93 10.97 -24.73
C GLU A 256 -7.16 11.67 -23.60
N LEU A 257 -7.79 12.65 -22.94
CA LEU A 257 -7.18 13.33 -21.80
C LEU A 257 -6.98 12.40 -20.61
N SER A 258 -7.88 11.44 -20.35
CA SER A 258 -7.67 10.40 -19.34
C SER A 258 -6.46 9.54 -19.65
N TRP A 259 -6.25 9.17 -20.91
CA TRP A 259 -5.08 8.40 -21.33
C TRP A 259 -3.78 9.18 -21.13
N LYS A 260 -3.76 10.45 -21.52
CA LYS A 260 -2.59 11.33 -21.25
C LYS A 260 -2.32 11.48 -19.76
N ARG A 261 -3.36 11.59 -18.92
CA ARG A 261 -3.22 11.63 -17.46
C ARG A 261 -2.68 10.31 -16.90
N HIS A 262 -3.18 9.16 -17.38
CA HIS A 262 -2.65 7.84 -17.00
C HIS A 262 -1.14 7.80 -17.22
N ASN A 263 -0.70 8.10 -18.44
CA ASN A 263 0.71 8.04 -18.80
C ASN A 263 1.55 9.02 -17.97
N ARG A 264 1.02 10.21 -17.69
CA ARG A 264 1.67 11.17 -16.78
C ARG A 264 1.80 10.61 -15.37
N TYR A 265 0.74 10.03 -14.79
CA TYR A 265 0.81 9.44 -13.45
C TYR A 265 1.79 8.26 -13.39
N MET A 266 1.87 7.46 -14.46
CA MET A 266 2.86 6.38 -14.54
C MET A 266 4.31 6.91 -14.64
N GLN A 267 4.51 8.08 -15.25
CA GLN A 267 5.82 8.72 -15.36
C GLN A 267 6.23 9.43 -14.07
N SER A 268 5.34 10.23 -13.48
CA SER A 268 5.63 10.98 -12.25
C SER A 268 5.54 10.15 -10.99
N ARG A 269 4.85 9.00 -11.05
CA ARG A 269 4.46 8.17 -9.90
C ARG A 269 3.59 8.89 -8.87
N GLU A 270 3.03 10.04 -9.25
CA GLU A 270 2.19 10.88 -8.40
C GLU A 270 0.72 10.75 -8.79
N PHE A 271 -0.11 10.39 -7.83
CA PHE A 271 -1.54 10.14 -8.00
C PHE A 271 -2.33 11.13 -7.13
N PRO A 272 -2.91 12.19 -7.72
CA PRO A 272 -3.62 13.19 -6.95
C PRO A 272 -4.86 12.60 -6.27
N THR A 273 -5.11 13.06 -5.05
CA THR A 273 -6.35 12.79 -4.32
C THR A 273 -7.48 13.71 -4.79
N LYS A 274 -8.72 13.25 -4.64
CA LYS A 274 -9.91 14.06 -4.90
C LYS A 274 -11.02 13.61 -3.96
N VAL A 275 -11.58 14.55 -3.22
CA VAL A 275 -12.65 14.30 -2.25
C VAL A 275 -13.96 14.08 -3.00
N SER A 276 -14.70 13.06 -2.58
CA SER A 276 -16.03 12.76 -3.11
C SER A 276 -16.86 12.01 -2.07
N ALA A 277 -18.14 11.76 -2.37
CA ALA A 277 -18.95 10.86 -1.57
C ALA A 277 -18.33 9.45 -1.48
N LEU A 278 -17.55 9.02 -2.48
CA LEU A 278 -16.94 7.69 -2.54
C LEU A 278 -15.77 7.50 -1.56
N CYS A 279 -15.32 8.55 -0.85
CA CYS A 279 -14.23 8.43 0.12
C CYS A 279 -14.51 7.34 1.15
N GLY A 280 -15.76 7.20 1.64
CA GLY A 280 -16.13 6.21 2.65
C GLY A 280 -15.98 4.74 2.22
N TRP A 281 -15.79 4.48 0.92
CA TRP A 281 -15.54 3.17 0.34
C TRP A 281 -14.10 3.03 -0.19
N CYS A 282 -13.25 4.04 0.02
CA CYS A 282 -11.86 4.00 -0.46
C CYS A 282 -11.02 3.10 0.46
N PRO A 283 -10.27 2.13 -0.08
CA PRO A 283 -9.45 1.23 0.74
C PRO A 283 -8.28 1.94 1.46
N LEU A 284 -7.96 3.18 1.05
CA LEU A 284 -6.92 4.00 1.66
C LEU A 284 -7.46 5.03 2.66
N ILE A 285 -8.77 5.07 2.91
CA ILE A 285 -9.41 6.15 3.68
C ILE A 285 -8.74 6.39 5.04
N ASN A 286 -8.46 5.31 5.79
CA ASN A 286 -7.88 5.41 7.13
C ASN A 286 -6.46 5.97 7.14
N ALA A 287 -5.72 5.89 6.02
CA ALA A 287 -4.38 6.44 5.86
C ALA A 287 -4.35 7.75 5.05
N CYS A 288 -5.48 8.17 4.45
CA CYS A 288 -5.50 9.30 3.53
C CYS A 288 -5.53 10.66 4.27
N PRO A 289 -4.51 11.53 4.10
CA PRO A 289 -4.45 12.80 4.82
C PRO A 289 -5.59 13.74 4.43
N VAL A 290 -6.00 13.74 3.16
CA VAL A 290 -7.08 14.59 2.66
C VAL A 290 -8.44 14.12 3.15
N ALA A 291 -8.67 12.82 3.28
CA ALA A 291 -9.89 12.29 3.87
C ALA A 291 -10.01 12.72 5.35
N LYS A 292 -8.90 12.67 6.08
CA LYS A 292 -8.82 13.13 7.48
C LYS A 292 -9.07 14.64 7.61
N GLU A 293 -8.43 15.46 6.78
CA GLU A 293 -8.62 16.93 6.73
C GLU A 293 -10.09 17.30 6.49
N GLU A 294 -10.76 16.57 5.60
CA GLU A 294 -12.14 16.82 5.17
C GLU A 294 -13.20 16.07 5.99
N GLY A 295 -12.79 15.48 7.12
CA GLY A 295 -13.69 14.78 8.05
C GLY A 295 -14.43 13.58 7.44
N LYS A 296 -13.86 12.91 6.44
CA LYS A 296 -14.44 11.72 5.81
C LYS A 296 -14.17 10.49 6.67
N THR A 297 -15.20 9.71 6.91
CA THR A 297 -15.15 8.46 7.68
C THR A 297 -15.50 7.26 6.80
N VAL A 298 -15.10 6.07 7.25
CA VAL A 298 -15.45 4.80 6.61
C VAL A 298 -16.96 4.63 6.62
N SER A 299 -17.53 4.13 5.53
CA SER A 299 -18.94 3.74 5.48
C SER A 299 -19.16 2.50 6.36
N GLU A 300 -20.15 2.55 7.26
CA GLU A 300 -20.52 1.44 8.14
C GLU A 300 -20.68 0.11 7.39
N LYS A 301 -21.23 0.16 6.17
CA LYS A 301 -21.43 -1.02 5.31
C LYS A 301 -20.17 -1.80 4.94
N VAL A 302 -18.99 -1.18 5.04
CA VAL A 302 -17.72 -1.77 4.64
C VAL A 302 -16.66 -1.64 5.74
N ALA A 303 -17.05 -1.22 6.96
CA ALA A 303 -16.12 -0.94 8.05
C ALA A 303 -15.22 -2.15 8.36
N ASP A 304 -15.81 -3.34 8.44
CA ASP A 304 -15.12 -4.59 8.75
C ASP A 304 -14.16 -5.04 7.63
N GLN A 305 -14.29 -4.48 6.42
CA GLN A 305 -13.46 -4.80 5.25
C GLN A 305 -12.28 -3.83 5.09
N MET A 306 -12.21 -2.76 5.87
CA MET A 306 -11.21 -1.70 5.69
C MET A 306 -9.98 -1.92 6.58
N HIS A 307 -8.79 -1.78 6.00
CA HIS A 307 -7.54 -1.80 6.75
C HIS A 307 -7.38 -0.56 7.63
N SER A 308 -6.86 -0.73 8.85
CA SER A 308 -6.48 0.40 9.70
C SER A 308 -5.29 1.17 9.11
N ALA A 309 -5.10 2.41 9.55
CA ALA A 309 -3.95 3.22 9.14
C ALA A 309 -2.61 2.53 9.45
N THR A 310 -2.52 1.87 10.61
CA THR A 310 -1.35 1.12 11.06
C THR A 310 -1.09 -0.11 10.19
N HIS A 311 -2.16 -0.83 9.78
CA HIS A 311 -2.02 -1.97 8.89
C HIS A 311 -1.53 -1.53 7.50
N LEU A 312 -2.05 -0.42 6.97
CA LEU A 312 -1.59 0.15 5.70
C LEU A 312 -0.16 0.69 5.78
N GLY A 313 0.23 1.31 6.90
CA GLY A 313 1.59 1.75 7.17
C GLY A 313 2.17 2.78 6.18
N ILE A 314 1.35 3.49 5.41
CA ILE A 314 1.82 4.41 4.37
C ILE A 314 2.41 5.68 5.01
N PRO A 315 3.73 5.94 4.88
CA PRO A 315 4.37 7.12 5.45
C PRO A 315 3.98 8.41 4.71
N ALA A 316 4.17 9.56 5.36
CA ALA A 316 4.17 10.85 4.69
C ALA A 316 5.61 11.29 4.39
N LEU A 317 5.86 11.78 3.17
CA LEU A 317 7.14 12.36 2.79
C LEU A 317 7.38 13.67 3.51
N ARG A 318 8.65 13.94 3.85
CA ARG A 318 9.06 15.24 4.38
C ARG A 318 8.96 16.31 3.27
N PRO A 319 8.58 17.56 3.60
CA PRO A 319 8.58 18.65 2.63
C PRO A 319 9.94 18.77 1.92
N GLY A 320 9.93 18.73 0.58
CA GLY A 320 11.14 18.79 -0.25
C GLY A 320 11.76 17.45 -0.64
N ALA A 321 11.28 16.32 -0.11
CA ALA A 321 11.69 15.00 -0.57
C ALA A 321 11.06 14.69 -1.94
N SER A 322 11.86 14.34 -2.95
CA SER A 322 11.37 13.98 -4.28
C SER A 322 11.45 12.48 -4.54
N VAL A 323 10.41 11.93 -5.16
CA VAL A 323 10.30 10.51 -5.55
C VAL A 323 11.35 10.12 -6.60
N ALA A 324 11.79 11.07 -7.42
CA ALA A 324 12.84 10.86 -8.42
C ALA A 324 14.17 10.42 -7.78
N ALA A 325 14.42 10.80 -6.52
CA ALA A 325 15.58 10.36 -5.75
C ALA A 325 15.43 8.93 -5.19
N MET A 326 14.21 8.41 -5.05
CA MET A 326 13.94 7.06 -4.52
C MET A 326 13.75 6.00 -5.61
N ALA A 327 13.30 6.41 -6.81
CA ALA A 327 13.03 5.51 -7.95
C ALA A 327 14.26 5.20 -8.83
N SER A 328 15.36 5.93 -8.67
CA SER A 328 16.53 5.87 -9.56
C SER A 328 17.77 5.24 -8.92
N THR A 329 17.62 4.60 -7.76
CA THR A 329 18.78 4.11 -6.99
C THR A 329 19.53 2.98 -7.69
N GLU A 330 18.89 2.06 -8.43
CA GLU A 330 19.65 0.99 -9.11
C GLU A 330 20.60 1.50 -10.20
N ASP A 331 20.17 2.44 -11.06
CA ASP A 331 21.02 2.95 -12.15
C ASP A 331 22.04 4.02 -11.69
N THR A 332 21.76 4.75 -10.61
CA THR A 332 22.65 5.81 -10.11
C THR A 332 23.74 5.28 -9.16
N ILE A 333 23.50 4.15 -8.47
CA ILE A 333 24.46 3.51 -7.56
C ILE A 333 25.67 2.97 -8.34
N VAL A 334 25.45 2.36 -9.52
CA VAL A 334 26.52 1.79 -10.34
C VAL A 334 27.38 2.88 -11.00
N ALA A 335 26.80 4.03 -11.35
CA ALA A 335 27.49 5.07 -12.10
C ALA A 335 28.43 5.98 -11.27
N LYS A 336 28.29 6.03 -9.93
CA LYS A 336 29.11 6.87 -9.03
C LYS A 336 29.95 6.10 -8.01
N HIS A 337 29.98 4.77 -8.15
CA HIS A 337 30.83 3.90 -7.35
C HIS A 337 32.32 4.29 -7.50
N GLY A 338 33.04 4.42 -6.39
CA GLY A 338 34.48 4.74 -6.38
C GLY A 338 34.88 6.20 -6.63
N GLN A 339 33.95 7.16 -6.65
CA GLN A 339 34.33 8.58 -6.74
C GLN A 339 34.80 9.12 -5.38
N GLU A 340 36.06 9.57 -5.33
CA GLU A 340 36.66 10.24 -4.16
C GLU A 340 35.96 11.57 -3.86
N VAL A 341 35.43 11.72 -2.64
CA VAL A 341 34.82 12.98 -2.18
C VAL A 341 35.84 13.74 -1.34
N SER A 342 36.10 15.00 -1.69
CA SER A 342 36.88 15.90 -0.84
C SER A 342 35.99 16.41 0.28
N PHE A 343 36.29 16.06 1.53
CA PHE A 343 35.68 16.70 2.69
C PHE A 343 36.35 18.05 2.90
N PHE A 344 35.70 19.12 2.46
CA PHE A 344 36.15 20.49 2.74
C PHE A 344 35.41 20.95 4.00
N MET A 345 36.14 21.20 5.10
CA MET A 345 35.57 22.04 6.15
C MET A 345 35.26 23.39 5.49
N PRO A 346 33.98 23.83 5.47
CA PRO A 346 33.62 25.07 4.82
C PRO A 346 34.46 26.20 5.41
N ASP A 347 35.22 26.91 4.58
CA ASP A 347 35.97 28.09 5.00
C ASP A 347 34.96 29.11 5.53
N PRO A 348 34.98 29.47 6.83
CA PRO A 348 34.01 30.39 7.41
C PRO A 348 33.94 31.73 6.65
N PHE A 349 35.06 32.17 6.06
CA PHE A 349 35.13 33.39 5.25
C PHE A 349 34.34 33.26 3.93
N SER A 350 34.27 32.06 3.36
CA SER A 350 33.53 31.81 2.11
C SER A 350 32.00 31.93 2.28
N TYR A 351 31.51 31.96 3.52
CA TYR A 351 30.09 32.12 3.85
C TYR A 351 29.73 33.53 4.35
N GLY A 352 30.67 34.49 4.32
CA GLY A 352 30.41 35.88 4.72
C GLY A 352 30.07 36.04 6.21
N ILE A 353 30.61 35.16 7.06
CA ILE A 353 30.38 35.19 8.51
C ILE A 353 31.08 36.44 9.11
N PRO A 354 30.37 37.29 9.87
CA PRO A 354 30.96 38.48 10.49
C PRO A 354 32.09 38.13 11.47
N ASP A 355 33.13 38.96 11.54
CA ASP A 355 34.30 38.75 12.40
C ASP A 355 33.93 38.52 13.88
N GLU A 356 32.86 39.15 14.38
CA GLU A 356 32.36 38.93 15.74
C GLU A 356 31.82 37.51 16.01
N GLN A 357 31.43 36.78 14.96
CA GLN A 357 30.91 35.40 15.01
C GLN A 357 31.99 34.36 14.66
N MET A 358 33.12 34.80 14.10
CA MET A 358 34.23 33.93 13.71
C MET A 358 34.78 33.13 14.88
N ALA A 359 34.91 33.73 16.06
CA ALA A 359 35.38 33.03 17.26
C ALA A 359 34.43 31.93 17.77
N GLU A 360 33.15 31.97 17.39
CA GLU A 360 32.16 30.94 17.72
C GLU A 360 32.12 29.83 16.67
N VAL A 361 32.27 30.20 15.40
CA VAL A 361 32.39 29.26 14.27
C VAL A 361 33.72 28.51 14.31
N GLU A 362 34.81 29.17 14.70
CA GLU A 362 36.11 28.55 14.94
C GLU A 362 36.04 27.59 16.14
N ARG A 363 35.33 27.92 17.22
CA ARG A 363 35.08 26.97 18.33
C ARG A 363 34.28 25.74 17.89
N ALA A 364 33.28 25.91 17.02
CA ALA A 364 32.54 24.81 16.41
C ALA A 364 33.40 24.02 15.39
N SER A 365 34.45 24.63 14.86
CA SER A 365 35.42 24.03 13.95
C SER A 365 36.57 23.33 14.69
N GLU A 366 36.97 23.80 15.87
CA GLU A 366 37.90 23.14 16.80
C GLU A 366 37.32 21.81 17.30
N LEU A 367 36.00 21.75 17.47
CA LEU A 367 35.24 20.54 17.74
C LEU A 367 35.44 19.49 16.63
N ALA A 368 35.28 19.91 15.38
CA ALA A 368 35.56 19.07 14.22
C ALA A 368 37.05 18.73 14.14
N ALA A 369 37.97 19.68 14.32
CA ALA A 369 39.41 19.44 14.22
C ALA A 369 39.96 18.49 15.32
N HIS A 370 39.43 18.55 16.55
CA HIS A 370 39.86 17.69 17.66
C HIS A 370 39.35 16.24 17.54
N MET A 371 38.23 16.01 16.83
CA MET A 371 37.81 14.65 16.45
C MET A 371 38.80 13.97 15.49
N TYR A 372 39.59 14.75 14.75
CA TYR A 372 40.54 14.24 13.75
C TYR A 372 42.01 14.33 14.21
N ALA A 373 42.35 15.21 15.15
CA ALA A 373 43.73 15.44 15.60
C ALA A 373 44.23 14.50 16.72
N SER A 374 43.35 13.71 17.37
CA SER A 374 43.74 12.86 18.51
C SER A 374 44.53 11.61 18.12
N GLY A 375 44.70 11.31 16.83
CA GLY A 375 45.46 10.14 16.36
C GLY A 375 44.81 8.79 16.68
N GLU A 376 43.65 8.79 17.32
CA GLU A 376 42.85 7.62 17.68
C GLU A 376 41.57 7.59 16.82
N ASN A 377 41.75 7.46 15.51
CA ASN A 377 40.68 7.10 14.58
C ASN A 377 41.03 5.71 14.04
N PRO A 378 40.09 4.74 13.90
CA PRO A 378 40.35 3.49 13.19
C PRO A 378 40.71 3.67 11.71
N ILE A 379 40.64 4.90 11.19
CA ILE A 379 40.99 5.27 9.82
C ILE A 379 42.16 6.26 9.90
N ILE A 380 43.37 5.71 9.80
CA ILE A 380 44.64 6.41 9.97
C ILE A 380 44.90 7.29 8.75
N SER A 381 44.85 8.61 8.92
CA SER A 381 45.78 9.52 8.24
C SER A 381 45.80 10.90 8.88
N THR A 382 47.00 11.41 9.13
CA THR A 382 47.28 12.79 9.58
C THR A 382 47.30 13.79 8.42
N ASP A 383 46.80 13.41 7.25
CA ASP A 383 46.82 14.22 6.03
C ASP A 383 45.54 15.06 5.91
N LYS A 384 45.68 16.39 5.77
CA LYS A 384 44.54 17.29 5.57
C LYS A 384 43.85 17.09 4.22
N ASP A 385 44.50 16.38 3.30
CA ASP A 385 43.97 16.03 1.98
C ASP A 385 43.38 14.60 1.94
N HIS A 386 43.11 13.97 3.09
CA HIS A 386 42.61 12.60 3.11
C HIS A 386 41.21 12.50 2.46
N ARG A 387 41.15 11.79 1.33
CA ARG A 387 39.93 11.58 0.54
C ARG A 387 39.25 10.32 1.03
N MET A 388 38.02 10.45 1.55
CA MET A 388 37.21 9.28 1.92
C MET A 388 36.47 8.73 0.69
N SER A 389 36.24 7.42 0.68
CA SER A 389 35.26 6.79 -0.21
C SER A 389 33.89 7.41 0.07
N LYS A 390 33.13 7.69 -0.99
CA LYS A 390 31.73 8.07 -0.84
C LYS A 390 31.00 6.90 -0.19
N ILE A 391 30.51 7.07 1.04
CA ILE A 391 29.70 6.06 1.71
C ILE A 391 28.47 5.81 0.82
N THR A 392 28.31 4.57 0.39
CA THR A 392 27.21 4.13 -0.47
C THR A 392 26.01 3.72 0.37
N GLU A 393 24.83 4.16 -0.03
CA GLU A 393 23.58 3.76 0.62
C GLU A 393 23.04 2.50 -0.05
N GLY A 394 22.84 1.46 0.75
CA GLY A 394 22.16 0.22 0.38
C GLY A 394 20.72 0.18 0.90
N LYS A 395 20.10 -1.00 0.90
CA LYS A 395 18.73 -1.16 1.41
C LYS A 395 18.69 -1.02 2.93
N VAL A 396 17.60 -0.50 3.48
CA VAL A 396 17.50 -0.15 4.92
C VAL A 396 17.67 -1.35 5.87
N TRP A 397 17.42 -2.58 5.40
CA TRP A 397 17.61 -3.80 6.20
C TRP A 397 18.97 -4.48 5.99
N GLU A 398 19.80 -3.97 5.07
CA GLU A 398 21.18 -4.41 4.91
C GLU A 398 22.05 -3.54 5.81
N SER A 399 22.49 -4.09 6.94
CA SER A 399 23.34 -3.38 7.91
C SER A 399 24.68 -2.93 7.29
N TYR A 400 25.17 -3.67 6.31
CA TYR A 400 26.44 -3.40 5.66
C TYR A 400 26.24 -3.20 4.15
N THR A 401 27.08 -2.37 3.53
CA THR A 401 27.19 -2.28 2.07
C THR A 401 27.80 -3.56 1.51
N ALA A 402 27.83 -3.70 0.17
CA ALA A 402 28.48 -4.84 -0.48
C ALA A 402 29.98 -4.95 -0.14
N GLU A 403 30.59 -3.84 0.28
CA GLU A 403 31.99 -3.69 0.66
C GLU A 403 32.24 -3.92 2.17
N GLY A 404 31.19 -4.23 2.96
CA GLY A 404 31.29 -4.51 4.38
C GLY A 404 31.31 -3.27 5.29
N GLU A 405 31.16 -2.06 4.73
CA GLU A 405 31.02 -0.83 5.50
C GLU A 405 29.61 -0.71 6.08
N LEU A 406 29.43 0.00 7.20
CA LEU A 406 28.09 0.27 7.73
C LEU A 406 27.28 1.06 6.69
N ASN A 407 26.18 0.49 6.21
CA ASN A 407 25.27 1.19 5.32
C ASN A 407 24.56 2.30 6.10
N PRO A 408 24.77 3.60 5.80
CA PRO A 408 24.25 4.71 6.59
C PRO A 408 22.71 4.83 6.49
N ASN A 409 22.11 4.19 5.48
CA ASN A 409 20.66 4.08 5.34
C ASN A 409 20.07 2.89 6.14
N SER A 410 20.88 2.08 6.81
CA SER A 410 20.41 0.87 7.51
C SER A 410 19.76 1.14 8.87
N TYR A 411 18.92 0.23 9.34
CA TYR A 411 18.40 0.29 10.72
C TYR A 411 19.52 0.23 11.76
N ALA A 412 20.60 -0.50 11.48
CA ALA A 412 21.79 -0.53 12.32
C ALA A 412 22.46 0.85 12.38
N ALA A 413 22.56 1.56 11.26
CA ALA A 413 23.05 2.93 11.21
C ALA A 413 22.19 3.87 12.05
N MET A 414 20.86 3.84 11.91
CA MET A 414 19.98 4.63 12.77
C MET A 414 20.23 4.37 14.26
N GLY A 415 20.52 3.11 14.61
CA GLY A 415 20.96 2.66 15.93
C GLY A 415 22.20 3.40 16.43
N VAL A 416 23.32 3.23 15.72
CA VAL A 416 24.63 3.74 16.13
C VAL A 416 24.77 5.25 16.01
N PHE A 417 24.19 5.89 14.98
CA PHE A 417 24.17 7.35 14.84
C PHE A 417 23.44 8.00 16.02
N GLY A 418 22.25 7.50 16.38
CA GLY A 418 21.51 8.08 17.50
C GLY A 418 22.18 7.86 18.87
N THR A 419 23.03 6.84 19.02
CA THR A 419 23.84 6.67 20.24
C THR A 419 24.97 7.70 20.30
N ALA A 420 25.64 7.97 19.17
CA ALA A 420 26.63 9.03 19.07
C ALA A 420 26.02 10.42 19.30
N GLU A 421 24.83 10.69 18.76
CA GLU A 421 24.07 11.92 19.02
C GLU A 421 23.78 12.12 20.51
N LEU A 422 23.31 11.07 21.20
CA LEU A 422 23.07 11.13 22.65
C LEU A 422 24.35 11.45 23.42
N ALA A 423 25.50 10.90 23.02
CA ALA A 423 26.79 11.18 23.66
C ALA A 423 27.20 12.65 23.48
N VAL A 424 27.06 13.19 22.27
CA VAL A 424 27.32 14.61 21.98
C VAL A 424 26.42 15.51 22.83
N GLU A 425 25.12 15.22 22.88
CA GLU A 425 24.17 15.98 23.71
C GLU A 425 24.50 15.91 25.21
N ALA A 426 24.93 14.74 25.69
CA ALA A 426 25.27 14.50 27.08
C ALA A 426 26.53 15.28 27.49
N LEU A 427 27.57 15.27 26.65
CA LEU A 427 28.79 16.06 26.86
C LEU A 427 28.50 17.57 26.81
N HIS A 428 27.69 18.01 25.84
CA HIS A 428 27.27 19.40 25.73
C HIS A 428 26.54 19.87 26.99
N ARG A 429 25.55 19.09 27.45
CA ARG A 429 24.80 19.38 28.68
C ARG A 429 25.67 19.37 29.94
N GLY A 430 26.69 18.50 29.99
CA GLY A 430 27.68 18.46 31.08
C GLY A 430 28.72 19.57 31.04
N GLY A 431 28.73 20.43 30.00
CA GLY A 431 29.76 21.45 29.80
C GLY A 431 31.15 20.86 29.52
N LEU A 432 31.22 19.62 29.03
CA LEU A 432 32.45 18.91 28.76
C LEU A 432 32.92 19.09 27.31
N PRO A 433 34.23 18.96 27.03
CA PRO A 433 34.74 18.96 25.68
C PRO A 433 34.14 17.81 24.85
N ILE A 434 33.57 18.13 23.70
CA ILE A 434 32.96 17.16 22.77
C ILE A 434 34.07 16.63 21.83
N SER A 435 35.14 16.05 22.37
CA SER A 435 36.22 15.49 21.54
C SER A 435 35.85 14.11 20.97
N GLY A 436 36.51 13.66 19.90
CA GLY A 436 36.30 12.31 19.34
C GLY A 436 36.49 11.21 20.38
N THR A 437 37.52 11.32 21.22
CA THR A 437 37.77 10.39 22.34
C THR A 437 36.61 10.37 23.34
N ASN A 438 36.11 11.55 23.76
CA ASN A 438 35.03 11.65 24.73
C ASN A 438 33.69 11.16 24.15
N VAL A 439 33.39 11.52 22.90
CA VAL A 439 32.17 11.10 22.20
C VAL A 439 32.19 9.58 22.01
N THR A 440 33.29 9.01 21.55
CA THR A 440 33.43 7.55 21.36
C THR A 440 33.29 6.81 22.68
N ALA A 441 34.02 7.21 23.73
CA ALA A 441 33.94 6.58 25.03
C ALA A 441 32.50 6.57 25.57
N LEU A 442 31.82 7.73 25.54
CA LEU A 442 30.47 7.85 26.06
C LEU A 442 29.43 7.15 25.16
N ALA A 443 29.58 7.21 23.83
CA ALA A 443 28.72 6.48 22.90
C ALA A 443 28.85 4.96 23.07
N SER A 444 30.07 4.45 23.29
CA SER A 444 30.30 3.03 23.59
C SER A 444 29.66 2.62 24.93
N THR A 445 29.76 3.45 25.97
CA THR A 445 29.05 3.23 27.24
C THR A 445 27.53 3.17 27.02
N PHE A 446 26.98 4.08 26.22
CA PHE A 446 25.55 4.10 25.91
C PHE A 446 25.11 2.89 25.09
N GLN A 447 25.93 2.47 24.12
CA GLN A 447 25.68 1.26 23.35
C GLN A 447 25.67 0.02 24.25
N HIS A 448 26.62 -0.08 25.19
CA HIS A 448 26.66 -1.15 26.18
C HIS A 448 25.35 -1.21 27.00
N ILE A 449 24.89 -0.07 27.53
CA ILE A 449 23.63 0.01 28.29
C ILE A 449 22.43 -0.45 27.44
N VAL A 450 22.34 0.03 26.20
CA VAL A 450 21.25 -0.27 25.27
C VAL A 450 21.22 -1.76 24.93
N VAL A 451 22.38 -2.35 24.64
CA VAL A 451 22.52 -3.77 24.27
C VAL A 451 22.20 -4.67 25.47
N GLU A 452 22.71 -4.38 26.65
CA GLU A 452 22.44 -5.15 27.88
C GLU A 452 20.97 -5.08 28.31
N ALA A 453 20.32 -3.94 28.08
CA ALA A 453 18.88 -3.80 28.30
C ALA A 453 18.07 -4.58 27.24
N GLN A 454 18.48 -4.52 25.98
CA GLN A 454 17.82 -5.18 24.85
C GLN A 454 17.92 -6.71 24.94
N GLU A 455 19.12 -7.24 25.16
CA GLU A 455 19.39 -8.68 25.19
C GLU A 455 18.54 -9.37 26.26
N HIS A 456 18.36 -8.72 27.42
CA HIS A 456 17.54 -9.26 28.49
C HIS A 456 16.10 -9.58 28.09
N TRP A 457 15.50 -8.75 27.21
CA TRP A 457 14.11 -8.93 26.78
C TRP A 457 13.97 -9.69 25.47
N THR A 458 14.98 -9.66 24.61
CA THR A 458 14.88 -10.13 23.22
C THR A 458 15.86 -11.26 22.86
N GLY A 459 16.89 -11.48 23.67
CA GLY A 459 18.02 -12.36 23.35
C GLY A 459 18.93 -11.85 22.24
N SER A 460 18.66 -10.67 21.66
CA SER A 460 19.42 -10.10 20.55
C SER A 460 20.23 -8.89 20.97
N LYS A 461 21.42 -8.73 20.39
CA LYS A 461 22.30 -7.56 20.51
C LYS A 461 22.28 -6.66 19.28
N SER A 462 21.49 -7.01 18.27
CA SER A 462 21.52 -6.35 16.96
C SER A 462 20.99 -4.91 17.07
N ALA A 463 21.78 -3.96 16.54
CA ALA A 463 21.37 -2.57 16.41
C ALA A 463 20.28 -2.35 15.33
N ALA A 464 20.10 -3.32 14.42
CA ALA A 464 19.06 -3.27 13.40
C ALA A 464 17.66 -3.59 13.94
N ASP A 465 17.56 -4.11 15.17
CA ASP A 465 16.30 -4.55 15.73
C ASP A 465 15.46 -3.37 16.23
N GLY A 466 14.14 -3.43 16.03
CA GLY A 466 13.22 -2.41 16.52
C GLY A 466 13.31 -2.20 18.04
N ALA A 467 13.68 -3.24 18.80
CA ALA A 467 13.90 -3.17 20.24
C ALA A 467 15.05 -2.22 20.61
N ASN A 468 16.11 -2.15 19.81
CA ASN A 468 17.24 -1.25 20.03
C ASN A 468 16.79 0.22 20.08
N SER A 469 15.93 0.61 19.14
CA SER A 469 15.39 1.97 19.09
C SER A 469 14.51 2.31 20.30
N ARG A 470 13.78 1.33 20.86
CA ARG A 470 13.02 1.52 22.10
C ARG A 470 13.95 1.64 23.32
N MET A 471 15.02 0.84 23.39
CA MET A 471 16.02 0.92 24.46
C MET A 471 16.77 2.26 24.45
N ARG A 472 17.11 2.81 23.27
CA ARG A 472 17.68 4.16 23.15
C ARG A 472 16.70 5.25 23.60
N GLY A 473 15.41 5.09 23.31
CA GLY A 473 14.36 5.95 23.84
C GLY A 473 14.31 5.94 25.37
N ALA A 474 14.37 4.74 25.99
CA ALA A 474 14.46 4.60 27.44
C ALA A 474 15.74 5.21 28.00
N LEU A 475 16.89 5.00 27.35
CA LEU A 475 18.17 5.61 27.74
C LEU A 475 18.09 7.14 27.73
N ARG A 476 17.46 7.76 26.72
CA ARG A 476 17.25 9.22 26.70
C ARG A 476 16.50 9.70 27.95
N THR A 477 15.48 8.96 28.40
CA THR A 477 14.77 9.25 29.65
C THR A 477 15.66 9.05 30.88
N VAL A 478 16.51 8.02 30.90
CA VAL A 478 17.49 7.81 31.98
C VAL A 478 18.45 8.99 32.05
N LEU A 479 19.04 9.42 30.92
CA LEU A 479 19.96 10.56 30.87
C LEU A 479 19.32 11.87 31.34
N ALA A 480 18.00 12.01 31.20
CA ALA A 480 17.26 13.17 31.69
C ALA A 480 16.91 13.10 33.19
N THR A 481 16.95 11.92 33.80
CA THR A 481 16.43 11.68 35.17
C THR A 481 17.45 11.08 36.13
N LEU A 482 18.63 10.71 35.64
CA LEU A 482 19.74 10.16 36.41
C LEU A 482 21.00 10.97 36.06
N PRO A 483 21.48 11.84 36.96
CA PRO A 483 22.69 12.62 36.74
C PRO A 483 23.88 11.70 36.42
N MET A 484 24.67 12.07 35.40
CA MET A 484 25.88 11.33 35.03
C MET A 484 27.04 11.65 35.99
N PRO A 485 27.88 10.68 36.35
CA PRO A 485 28.97 10.85 37.31
C PRO A 485 30.22 11.47 36.63
N PHE A 486 30.03 12.58 35.91
CA PHE A 486 31.14 13.28 35.26
C PHE A 486 32.11 13.81 36.32
N GLY A 487 33.41 13.51 36.15
CA GLY A 487 34.46 13.91 37.08
C GLY A 487 34.72 12.93 38.23
N GLU A 488 33.90 11.89 38.37
CA GLU A 488 34.06 10.82 39.37
C GLU A 488 34.92 9.66 38.85
N ASP A 489 35.23 8.70 39.74
CA ASP A 489 36.06 7.53 39.43
C ASP A 489 35.31 6.41 38.67
N ALA A 490 36.04 5.38 38.25
CA ALA A 490 35.48 4.26 37.50
C ALA A 490 34.40 3.48 38.27
N ALA A 491 34.51 3.38 39.60
CA ALA A 491 33.52 2.68 40.42
C ALA A 491 32.18 3.42 40.45
N ALA A 492 32.21 4.76 40.47
CA ALA A 492 31.00 5.58 40.32
C ALA A 492 30.35 5.39 38.94
N TRP A 493 31.15 5.29 37.88
CA TRP A 493 30.67 4.97 36.53
C TRP A 493 30.02 3.58 36.44
N ASP A 494 30.65 2.54 37.01
CA ASP A 494 30.10 1.19 37.05
C ASP A 494 28.74 1.16 37.76
N ALA A 495 28.65 1.82 38.93
CA ALA A 495 27.41 1.92 39.69
C ALA A 495 26.31 2.64 38.88
N TRP A 496 26.67 3.72 38.20
CA TRP A 496 25.74 4.47 37.36
C TRP A 496 25.27 3.67 36.14
N VAL A 497 26.18 2.96 35.45
CA VAL A 497 25.85 2.11 34.30
C VAL A 497 24.87 1.01 34.70
N VAL A 498 25.11 0.34 35.83
CA VAL A 498 24.18 -0.68 36.35
C VAL A 498 22.81 -0.08 36.67
N ALA A 499 22.78 1.10 37.28
CA ALA A 499 21.52 1.81 37.56
C ALA A 499 20.78 2.20 36.27
N ALA A 500 21.51 2.66 35.25
CA ALA A 500 20.98 3.02 33.95
C ALA A 500 20.37 1.81 33.23
N ILE A 501 21.07 0.67 33.18
CA ILE A 501 20.56 -0.59 32.61
C ILE A 501 19.28 -1.02 33.32
N ARG A 502 19.27 -1.01 34.66
CA ARG A 502 18.09 -1.36 35.45
C ARG A 502 16.90 -0.45 35.13
N ARG A 503 17.12 0.86 35.06
CA ARG A 503 16.05 1.83 34.75
C ARG A 503 15.52 1.66 33.32
N CYS A 504 16.36 1.40 32.33
CA CYS A 504 15.93 1.04 30.97
C CYS A 504 15.07 -0.23 30.97
N LYS A 505 15.47 -1.28 31.71
CA LYS A 505 14.69 -2.51 31.86
C LYS A 505 13.36 -2.27 32.57
N SER A 506 13.31 -1.46 33.63
CA SER A 506 12.08 -1.12 34.34
C SER A 506 11.08 -0.35 33.48
N ILE A 507 11.55 0.65 32.71
CA ILE A 507 10.70 1.38 31.76
C ILE A 507 10.07 0.40 30.76
N THR A 508 10.87 -0.54 30.27
CA THR A 508 10.40 -1.57 29.32
C THR A 508 9.39 -2.51 29.97
N ALA A 509 9.64 -2.97 31.20
CA ALA A 509 8.72 -3.83 31.94
C ALA A 509 7.34 -3.16 32.12
N VAL A 510 7.31 -1.87 32.47
CA VAL A 510 6.06 -1.09 32.57
C VAL A 510 5.38 -0.99 31.21
N ALA A 511 6.12 -0.71 30.13
CA ALA A 511 5.57 -0.64 28.79
C ALA A 511 4.95 -1.97 28.33
N LEU A 512 5.58 -3.10 28.66
CA LEU A 512 5.05 -4.44 28.37
C LEU A 512 3.79 -4.74 29.21
N HIS A 513 3.80 -4.38 30.49
CA HIS A 513 2.64 -4.54 31.37
C HIS A 513 1.43 -3.72 30.89
N LEU A 514 1.64 -2.47 30.48
CA LEU A 514 0.60 -1.61 29.90
C LEU A 514 0.01 -2.18 28.60
N PHE A 515 0.74 -3.05 27.91
CA PHE A 515 0.26 -3.73 26.72
C PHE A 515 -0.53 -5.00 27.04
N SER A 516 -0.17 -5.72 28.12
CA SER A 516 -0.76 -7.00 28.47
C SER A 516 -2.07 -6.90 29.26
N GLU A 517 -2.32 -5.79 29.95
CA GLU A 517 -3.49 -5.62 30.83
C GLU A 517 -4.63 -4.82 30.17
N GLU A 518 -5.85 -5.06 30.63
CA GLU A 518 -7.00 -4.21 30.30
C GLU A 518 -6.83 -2.81 30.90
N ARG A 519 -7.36 -1.79 30.22
CA ARG A 519 -7.23 -0.40 30.67
C ARG A 519 -7.99 -0.18 31.97
N THR A 520 -7.26 0.20 33.02
CA THR A 520 -7.85 0.67 34.27
C THR A 520 -8.57 2.00 34.03
N GLU A 521 -9.80 2.16 34.55
CA GLU A 521 -10.61 3.36 34.31
C GLU A 521 -10.07 4.62 35.01
N SER A 522 -9.41 4.48 36.17
CA SER A 522 -8.91 5.60 36.99
C SER A 522 -7.48 5.41 37.56
N PRO A 523 -6.44 5.22 36.74
CA PRO A 523 -5.07 4.91 37.22
C PRO A 523 -4.41 6.02 38.04
N TRP A 524 -4.89 7.28 37.95
CA TRP A 524 -4.35 8.41 38.72
C TRP A 524 -4.72 8.38 40.22
N GLU A 525 -5.71 7.57 40.64
CA GLU A 525 -6.03 7.41 42.06
C GLU A 525 -4.84 6.83 42.84
N ALA A 526 -4.06 5.95 42.21
CA ALA A 526 -2.82 5.41 42.81
C ALA A 526 -1.73 6.47 43.00
N LEU A 527 -1.84 7.63 42.34
CA LEU A 527 -0.91 8.76 42.51
C LEU A 527 -1.38 9.73 43.60
N ALA A 528 -2.61 9.60 44.10
CA ALA A 528 -3.15 10.46 45.14
C ALA A 528 -2.40 10.24 46.45
N GLY A 529 -1.73 11.29 46.96
CA GLY A 529 -0.97 11.23 48.20
C GLY A 529 0.54 11.03 48.04
N ILE A 530 1.06 10.89 46.82
CA ILE A 530 2.50 10.94 46.58
C ILE A 530 2.97 12.39 46.69
N ALA A 531 3.73 12.70 47.75
CA ALA A 531 4.34 14.01 47.93
C ALA A 531 5.55 14.18 47.00
N PRO A 532 5.77 15.36 46.40
CA PRO A 532 6.99 15.63 45.65
C PRO A 532 8.20 15.61 46.59
N GLU A 533 9.18 14.76 46.29
CA GLU A 533 10.51 14.88 46.87
C GLU A 533 11.12 16.19 46.38
N SER A 534 11.68 17.01 47.28
CA SER A 534 12.17 18.36 46.95
C SER A 534 13.08 18.34 45.73
N ALA A 535 12.75 19.12 44.70
CA ALA A 535 13.51 19.15 43.45
C ALA A 535 14.99 19.54 43.71
N PRO A 536 15.96 18.86 43.09
CA PRO A 536 17.36 19.26 43.19
C PRO A 536 17.56 20.65 42.57
N GLU A 537 18.21 21.54 43.32
CA GLU A 537 18.58 22.90 42.89
C GLU A 537 19.46 22.84 41.63
N PRO A 538 19.23 23.68 40.61
CA PRO A 538 20.05 23.67 39.39
C PRO A 538 21.50 24.05 39.71
N ALA A 539 22.43 23.14 39.39
CA ALA A 539 23.86 23.33 39.63
C ALA A 539 24.39 24.60 38.92
N ALA A 540 25.05 25.47 39.69
CA ALA A 540 25.71 26.67 39.19
C ALA A 540 26.87 26.32 38.22
N PRO A 541 27.16 27.18 37.23
CA PRO A 541 28.22 26.90 36.25
C PRO A 541 29.62 26.91 36.90
N ALA A 542 30.39 25.86 36.64
CA ALA A 542 31.74 25.69 37.19
C ALA A 542 32.76 26.71 36.60
N PRO A 543 33.73 27.18 37.40
CA PRO A 543 34.70 28.18 36.96
C PRO A 543 35.79 27.56 36.06
N LYS A 544 36.24 28.35 35.07
CA LYS A 544 37.32 27.99 34.14
C LYS A 544 38.66 27.89 34.89
N ALA A 545 39.29 26.72 34.87
CA ALA A 545 40.64 26.52 35.39
C ALA A 545 41.64 26.21 34.26
N ALA A 546 42.79 26.87 34.35
CA ALA A 546 43.82 26.99 33.34
C ALA A 546 44.69 25.73 33.15
N SER A 547 45.16 25.59 31.90
CA SER A 547 46.18 24.64 31.44
C SER A 547 47.46 24.67 32.28
N LYS A 548 47.94 23.48 32.67
CA LYS A 548 49.37 23.21 32.92
C LYS A 548 49.78 21.88 32.31
N THR A 549 50.70 21.99 31.36
CA THR A 549 51.57 20.98 30.76
C THR A 549 52.41 20.21 31.78
N THR A 550 52.53 18.88 31.62
CA THR A 550 53.80 18.14 31.85
C THR A 550 53.85 16.78 31.13
N ALA A 551 54.77 16.71 30.17
CA ALA A 551 55.70 15.64 29.79
C ALA A 551 55.46 14.15 30.17
N LYS A 552 55.23 13.34 29.11
CA LYS A 552 56.08 12.24 28.59
C LYS A 552 56.67 11.20 29.57
N ALA A 553 56.19 9.96 29.48
CA ALA A 553 57.00 8.73 29.59
C ALA A 553 56.32 7.59 28.80
N ALA A 554 57.11 6.85 28.01
CA ALA A 554 56.72 5.67 27.23
C ALA A 554 57.49 4.44 27.76
N PRO A 555 57.35 3.23 27.17
CA PRO A 555 56.44 2.18 27.63
C PRO A 555 57.20 0.91 28.06
N LYS A 556 56.48 -0.10 28.56
CA LYS A 556 57.00 -1.48 28.61
C LYS A 556 55.96 -2.46 28.07
N ALA A 557 56.48 -3.34 27.22
CA ALA A 557 55.83 -4.36 26.43
C ALA A 557 55.63 -5.65 27.23
N GLU A 558 54.64 -6.45 26.81
CA GLU A 558 54.49 -7.91 26.89
C GLU A 558 53.03 -8.19 26.43
N GLU A 559 52.64 -9.21 25.69
CA GLU A 559 53.30 -10.32 25.00
C GLU A 559 52.22 -10.92 24.07
N ALA A 560 52.63 -11.56 22.97
CA ALA A 560 51.76 -12.08 21.91
C ALA A 560 51.27 -13.51 22.20
N VAL A 561 50.01 -13.83 21.83
CA VAL A 561 49.52 -15.19 21.51
C VAL A 561 48.35 -15.04 20.52
N GLU A 562 48.56 -15.20 19.22
CA GLU A 562 48.44 -16.44 18.40
C GLU A 562 46.99 -16.74 17.94
N ALA A 563 46.82 -16.74 16.61
CA ALA A 563 45.59 -17.08 15.87
C ALA A 563 45.59 -18.57 15.45
N PRO A 564 44.44 -19.10 14.99
CA PRO A 564 44.36 -19.57 13.59
C PRO A 564 43.02 -19.19 12.90
N ALA A 565 43.04 -18.71 11.64
CA ALA A 565 42.81 -19.44 10.36
C ALA A 565 41.42 -20.12 10.26
N GLU A 566 40.45 -19.61 9.49
CA GLU A 566 40.22 -19.64 8.02
C GLU A 566 39.40 -20.84 7.50
N ALA A 567 38.67 -20.59 6.39
CA ALA A 567 37.80 -21.46 5.56
C ALA A 567 36.34 -21.68 6.05
N GLU A 568 35.27 -21.66 5.24
CA GLU A 568 35.03 -21.60 3.79
C GLU A 568 33.51 -21.35 3.58
N ALA A 569 33.11 -20.86 2.40
CA ALA A 569 31.73 -20.81 1.89
C ALA A 569 31.67 -21.61 0.56
N PRO A 570 30.57 -21.66 -0.23
CA PRO A 570 29.12 -21.63 0.03
C PRO A 570 28.38 -22.83 -0.66
N VAL A 571 27.05 -22.98 -0.49
CA VAL A 571 26.24 -23.76 -1.46
C VAL A 571 24.86 -23.14 -1.70
N ASP A 572 24.54 -23.06 -2.99
CA ASP A 572 23.41 -22.46 -3.69
C ASP A 572 22.15 -23.36 -3.64
N ALA A 573 20.95 -22.78 -3.65
CA ALA A 573 19.69 -23.50 -3.86
C ALA A 573 18.68 -22.65 -4.65
N PRO A 574 18.05 -23.17 -5.72
CA PRO A 574 17.29 -22.37 -6.68
C PRO A 574 15.85 -22.04 -6.25
N ALA A 575 15.37 -20.92 -6.79
CA ALA A 575 14.02 -20.39 -6.61
C ALA A 575 12.92 -21.22 -7.33
N PRO A 576 11.69 -21.29 -6.78
CA PRO A 576 10.56 -21.90 -7.48
C PRO A 576 9.80 -20.92 -8.41
N GLU A 577 9.45 -21.40 -9.60
CA GLU A 577 8.69 -20.70 -10.64
C GLU A 577 7.19 -20.48 -10.32
N PRO A 578 6.53 -19.48 -10.96
CA PRO A 578 5.14 -19.10 -10.68
C PRO A 578 4.09 -20.07 -11.26
N ARG A 579 3.07 -20.41 -10.44
CA ARG A 579 1.92 -21.22 -10.84
C ARG A 579 0.96 -20.44 -11.77
N ARG A 580 0.68 -21.04 -12.92
CA ARG A 580 -0.26 -20.62 -13.97
C ARG A 580 -1.70 -20.96 -13.57
N VAL A 581 -2.60 -19.97 -13.51
CA VAL A 581 -4.06 -20.20 -13.41
C VAL A 581 -4.62 -20.46 -14.81
N ILE A 582 -5.09 -21.66 -15.06
CA ILE A 582 -5.69 -22.09 -16.33
C ILE A 582 -7.21 -21.88 -16.25
N ARG A 583 -7.75 -20.96 -17.06
CA ARG A 583 -9.14 -21.04 -17.53
C ARG A 583 -9.19 -22.09 -18.64
N LYS A 584 -10.07 -23.08 -18.52
CA LYS A 584 -10.36 -24.01 -19.62
C LYS A 584 -11.79 -23.77 -20.10
N ALA A 585 -11.90 -23.33 -21.36
CA ALA A 585 -13.11 -23.49 -22.15
C ALA A 585 -12.87 -24.57 -23.22
N ALA A 586 -13.93 -25.34 -23.46
CA ALA A 586 -14.27 -26.16 -24.61
C ALA A 586 -13.35 -27.34 -25.03
N ALA A 587 -13.93 -28.54 -24.97
CA ALA A 587 -13.78 -29.54 -26.03
C ALA A 587 -15.16 -30.13 -26.33
N LYS A 588 -15.59 -30.03 -27.60
CA LYS A 588 -16.82 -30.62 -28.14
C LYS A 588 -16.47 -31.91 -28.91
N ALA A 589 -17.38 -32.88 -28.80
CA ALA A 589 -17.68 -34.03 -29.67
C ALA A 589 -16.77 -35.28 -29.67
N ALA A 590 -17.34 -36.40 -29.21
CA ALA A 590 -17.60 -37.60 -30.02
C ALA A 590 -18.60 -38.54 -29.31
N SER A 591 -19.71 -38.91 -29.96
CA SER A 591 -20.49 -40.14 -29.64
C SER A 591 -19.89 -41.34 -30.38
N PRO A 592 -20.11 -42.59 -29.93
CA PRO A 592 -21.30 -43.33 -30.39
C PRO A 592 -21.98 -44.25 -29.33
N ALA A 593 -23.31 -44.32 -29.47
CA ALA A 593 -24.21 -45.49 -29.47
C ALA A 593 -24.15 -46.61 -28.39
N ASP A 594 -25.39 -47.00 -28.02
CA ASP A 594 -25.87 -48.28 -27.44
C ASP A 594 -25.52 -48.56 -25.96
N ASP A 595 -26.41 -49.00 -25.05
CA ASP A 595 -27.67 -49.72 -25.19
C ASP A 595 -28.41 -49.76 -23.81
N ILE A 596 -29.74 -49.98 -23.83
CA ILE A 596 -30.60 -50.66 -22.81
C ILE A 596 -31.39 -49.85 -21.73
N ASP A 597 -32.69 -49.67 -22.04
CA ASP A 597 -33.94 -50.06 -21.33
C ASP A 597 -34.49 -49.45 -20.01
N PHE A 598 -35.65 -48.77 -20.19
CA PHE A 598 -37.01 -49.11 -19.67
C PHE A 598 -37.32 -48.87 -18.16
N VAL A 599 -38.43 -48.28 -17.68
CA VAL A 599 -39.71 -47.72 -18.19
C VAL A 599 -40.35 -46.80 -17.12
N PRO A 600 -41.28 -45.89 -17.49
CA PRO A 600 -42.10 -45.12 -16.55
C PRO A 600 -43.50 -45.74 -16.34
N ASP A 601 -43.94 -45.86 -15.09
CA ASP A 601 -45.35 -46.16 -14.75
C ASP A 601 -46.05 -44.90 -14.22
N ASP A 602 -47.00 -44.43 -15.04
CA ASP A 602 -48.40 -44.11 -14.74
C ASP A 602 -48.77 -43.32 -13.47
N PHE A 603 -49.51 -42.23 -13.65
CA PHE A 603 -50.98 -42.30 -13.57
C PHE A 603 -51.62 -41.04 -14.18
N ALA A 604 -52.40 -41.26 -15.23
CA ALA A 604 -53.23 -40.29 -15.90
C ALA A 604 -54.66 -40.33 -15.32
N VAL A 605 -55.25 -39.13 -15.20
CA VAL A 605 -56.68 -38.78 -15.44
C VAL A 605 -57.68 -39.31 -14.40
N THR A 606 -58.50 -38.46 -13.77
CA THR A 606 -59.77 -37.99 -14.36
C THR A 606 -60.14 -36.54 -14.04
N ASP A 607 -60.50 -35.82 -15.10
CA ASP A 607 -61.42 -34.68 -15.10
C ASP A 607 -62.81 -35.08 -14.56
N ASP A 608 -63.45 -34.18 -13.79
CA ASP A 608 -64.75 -33.63 -14.20
C ASP A 608 -65.22 -32.46 -13.30
N ALA A 609 -65.53 -31.36 -13.98
CA ALA A 609 -66.65 -30.41 -13.80
C ALA A 609 -67.04 -29.88 -12.40
N PHE A 610 -67.01 -28.55 -12.21
CA PHE A 610 -68.20 -27.65 -12.24
C PHE A 610 -67.85 -26.21 -11.79
N VAL A 611 -68.15 -25.24 -12.67
CA VAL A 611 -68.84 -23.95 -12.44
C VAL A 611 -68.65 -23.24 -11.09
N SER A 612 -67.96 -22.10 -11.09
CA SER A 612 -68.54 -20.73 -10.99
C SER A 612 -67.45 -19.66 -11.02
#